data_AF-A0A831TY11-F1
#
_entry.id   AF-A0A831TY11-F1
#
_cell.length_a   1.000
_cell.length_b   1.000
_cell.length_c   1.000
_cell.angle_alpha   90.00
_cell.angle_beta   90.00
_cell.angle_gamma   90.00
#
_symmetry.space_group_name_H-M   'P 1'
#
loop_
_entity.id
_entity.type
_entity.pdbx_description
1 polymer ?
#
loop_
_entity_poly.entity_id
_entity_poly.type
_entity_poly.pdbx_seq_one_letter_code
_entity_poly.pdbx_strand_id
1 'polypeptide(L)'
;MEQESSVSIAEHGAGSAEGRPTLAVLVHEGFPAELMIDVEELCRSFSGFTGAPVALAASGSRTLESMLDRLSEDAGGWEIRFVAPPTSKAASMSSAPFVYREDGRPDWGAMWQGFCELALYGGPPHRGEADALHAVENPLEVPANPEIDAIAEIRRGIYETTGLYSEPAAEPGWLAVTCHSKKMAAWMAASIILENVDARCDEERLLVPAHPSFRLKNEVKSVITVVAKCNHYWQAHIAAGGAAE
;
A
#
# COMPACT_ATOMS: atom_id res chain seq x y z
N MET A 1 -17.47 47.91 -17.81
CA MET A 1 -16.55 47.46 -18.87
C MET A 1 -15.97 46.16 -18.39
N GLU A 2 -16.79 45.12 -18.47
CA GLU A 2 -16.46 43.76 -18.04
C GLU A 2 -15.77 43.06 -19.22
N GLN A 3 -14.65 42.40 -18.94
CA GLN A 3 -13.89 41.66 -19.92
C GLN A 3 -13.98 40.19 -19.52
N GLU A 4 -14.89 39.46 -20.15
CA GLU A 4 -14.95 38.00 -20.09
C GLU A 4 -13.76 37.44 -20.86
N SER A 5 -12.85 36.75 -20.16
CA SER A 5 -11.79 35.96 -20.81
C SER A 5 -12.34 34.60 -21.20
N SER A 6 -12.59 34.43 -22.49
CA SER A 6 -12.85 33.15 -23.14
C SER A 6 -11.65 32.20 -22.95
N VAL A 7 -11.86 31.07 -22.27
CA VAL A 7 -10.94 29.92 -22.30
C VAL A 7 -11.41 29.01 -23.41
N SER A 8 -10.58 28.92 -24.45
CA SER A 8 -10.80 28.06 -25.61
C SER A 8 -10.67 26.59 -25.21
N ILE A 9 -11.77 25.85 -25.26
CA ILE A 9 -11.74 24.39 -25.30
C ILE A 9 -11.29 24.01 -26.71
N ALA A 10 -10.05 23.53 -26.83
CA ALA A 10 -9.55 22.96 -28.06
C ALA A 10 -10.27 21.63 -28.30
N GLU A 11 -11.24 21.65 -29.20
CA GLU A 11 -11.87 20.47 -29.75
C GLU A 11 -11.12 19.98 -31.01
N HIS A 12 -11.20 18.66 -31.19
CA HIS A 12 -10.93 17.85 -32.40
C HIS A 12 -9.53 17.25 -32.63
N GLY A 13 -9.50 15.94 -32.45
CA GLY A 13 -8.71 14.99 -33.22
C GLY A 13 -9.43 13.64 -33.28
N ALA A 14 -10.31 13.46 -34.26
CA ALA A 14 -10.91 12.15 -34.56
C ALA A 14 -9.83 11.25 -35.19
N GLY A 15 -9.31 10.29 -34.42
CA GLY A 15 -8.37 9.28 -34.89
C GLY A 15 -8.39 8.07 -33.96
N SER A 16 -8.73 6.90 -34.52
CA SER A 16 -8.77 5.55 -33.96
C SER A 16 -9.41 5.36 -32.56
N ALA A 17 -10.41 4.48 -32.47
CA ALA A 17 -11.05 4.11 -31.20
C ALA A 17 -10.17 3.25 -30.27
N GLU A 18 -8.93 2.94 -30.67
CA GLU A 18 -7.93 2.33 -29.78
C GLU A 18 -7.20 3.43 -29.00
N GLY A 19 -7.36 3.44 -27.66
CA GLY A 19 -6.52 4.26 -26.78
C GLY A 19 -7.18 5.44 -26.07
N ARG A 20 -8.51 5.50 -25.96
CA ARG A 20 -9.14 6.43 -25.01
C ARG A 20 -8.91 5.93 -23.58
N PRO A 21 -8.44 6.78 -22.65
CA PRO A 21 -8.26 6.37 -21.27
C PRO A 21 -9.60 5.99 -20.65
N THR A 22 -9.66 4.80 -20.07
CA THR A 22 -10.84 4.29 -19.34
C THR A 22 -10.68 4.41 -17.83
N LEU A 23 -9.47 4.78 -17.37
CA LEU A 23 -9.11 5.01 -15.98
C LEU A 23 -8.43 6.38 -15.87
N ALA A 24 -8.73 7.09 -14.79
CA ALA A 24 -8.07 8.36 -14.46
C ALA A 24 -7.55 8.34 -13.02
N VAL A 25 -6.36 8.89 -12.81
CA VAL A 25 -5.79 9.22 -11.51
C VAL A 25 -5.85 10.73 -11.35
N LEU A 26 -6.39 11.18 -10.21
CA LEU A 26 -6.69 12.57 -9.93
C LEU A 26 -5.85 13.05 -8.76
N VAL A 27 -5.16 14.17 -8.94
CA VAL A 27 -4.36 14.83 -7.89
C VAL A 27 -4.87 16.26 -7.66
N HIS A 28 -4.89 16.71 -6.41
CA HIS A 28 -5.30 18.07 -6.05
C HIS A 28 -4.10 19.04 -6.07
N GLU A 29 -4.35 20.35 -6.10
CA GLU A 29 -3.31 21.40 -6.23
C GLU A 29 -2.25 21.36 -5.10
N GLY A 30 -2.62 20.81 -3.95
CA GLY A 30 -1.74 20.68 -2.77
C GLY A 30 -0.92 19.39 -2.75
N PHE A 31 -0.99 18.56 -3.78
CA PHE A 31 -0.23 17.31 -3.82
C PHE A 31 1.28 17.59 -3.99
N PRO A 32 2.17 16.92 -3.22
CA PRO A 32 3.61 17.17 -3.29
C PRO A 32 4.18 16.95 -4.69
N ALA A 33 4.86 17.96 -5.24
CA ALA A 33 5.38 17.92 -6.62
C ALA A 33 6.46 16.82 -6.78
N GLU A 34 7.23 16.58 -5.73
CA GLU A 34 8.26 15.54 -5.66
C GLU A 34 7.70 14.12 -5.81
N LEU A 35 6.42 13.89 -5.44
CA LEU A 35 5.75 12.59 -5.55
C LEU A 35 5.07 12.39 -6.91
N MET A 36 5.04 13.40 -7.78
CA MET A 36 4.38 13.29 -9.09
C MET A 36 5.03 12.24 -9.99
N ILE A 37 6.33 12.01 -9.87
CA ILE A 37 7.04 10.95 -10.61
C ILE A 37 6.52 9.57 -10.20
N ASP A 38 6.29 9.36 -8.91
CA ASP A 38 5.74 8.09 -8.38
C ASP A 38 4.29 7.89 -8.84
N VAL A 39 3.49 8.97 -8.89
CA VAL A 39 2.11 8.94 -9.40
C VAL A 39 2.09 8.60 -10.89
N GLU A 40 3.00 9.16 -11.70
CA GLU A 40 3.12 8.78 -13.11
C GLU A 40 3.50 7.32 -13.28
N GLU A 41 4.43 6.81 -12.46
CA GLU A 41 4.83 5.41 -12.49
C GLU A 41 3.68 4.48 -12.10
N LEU A 42 2.86 4.87 -11.12
CA LEU A 42 1.62 4.18 -10.78
C LEU A 42 0.65 4.17 -11.97
N CYS A 43 0.47 5.30 -12.65
CA CYS A 43 -0.35 5.38 -13.87
C CYS A 43 0.16 4.44 -14.97
N ARG A 44 1.49 4.35 -15.17
CA ARG A 44 2.10 3.41 -16.12
C ARG A 44 1.81 1.96 -15.73
N SER A 45 1.90 1.63 -14.45
CA SER A 45 1.55 0.29 -13.94
C SER A 45 0.09 -0.06 -14.23
N PHE A 46 -0.85 0.86 -13.95
CA PHE A 46 -2.25 0.65 -14.28
C PHE A 46 -2.50 0.56 -15.78
N SER A 47 -1.77 1.33 -16.59
CA SER A 47 -1.88 1.25 -18.05
C SER A 47 -1.42 -0.10 -18.58
N GLY A 48 -0.32 -0.64 -18.05
CA GLY A 48 0.12 -2.00 -18.36
C GLY A 48 -0.92 -3.05 -17.97
N PHE A 49 -1.62 -2.85 -16.85
CA PHE A 49 -2.67 -3.75 -16.38
C PHE A 49 -3.95 -3.69 -17.23
N THR A 50 -4.42 -2.50 -17.58
CA THR A 50 -5.67 -2.33 -18.35
C THR A 50 -5.47 -2.52 -19.85
N GLY A 51 -4.23 -2.47 -20.34
CA GLY A 51 -3.91 -2.45 -21.76
C GLY A 51 -4.37 -1.16 -22.47
N ALA A 52 -4.75 -0.14 -21.69
CA ALA A 52 -5.24 1.15 -22.18
C ALA A 52 -4.50 2.30 -21.47
N PRO A 53 -4.41 3.49 -22.08
CA PRO A 53 -3.85 4.65 -21.41
C PRO A 53 -4.59 5.00 -20.12
N VAL A 54 -3.87 5.52 -19.12
CA VAL A 54 -4.46 6.06 -17.88
C VAL A 54 -4.29 7.56 -17.89
N ALA A 55 -5.38 8.29 -17.71
CA ALA A 55 -5.33 9.75 -17.64
C ALA A 55 -4.81 10.19 -16.26
N LEU A 56 -3.75 11.00 -16.22
CA LEU A 56 -3.35 11.70 -15.00
C LEU A 56 -3.80 13.15 -15.11
N ALA A 57 -4.63 13.60 -14.17
CA ALA A 57 -5.14 14.96 -14.17
C ALA A 57 -4.93 15.63 -12.81
N ALA A 58 -4.47 16.88 -12.85
CA ALA A 58 -4.36 17.74 -11.69
C ALA A 58 -5.52 18.74 -11.67
N SER A 59 -6.13 18.93 -10.49
CA SER A 59 -7.15 19.95 -10.28
C SER A 59 -6.56 21.19 -9.61
N GLY A 60 -7.08 22.36 -9.99
CA GLY A 60 -6.85 23.61 -9.24
C GLY A 60 -7.63 23.69 -7.91
N SER A 61 -8.34 22.64 -7.52
CA SER A 61 -8.91 22.54 -6.17
C SER A 61 -7.80 22.20 -5.17
N ARG A 62 -7.78 22.89 -4.02
CA ARG A 62 -6.76 22.71 -2.97
C ARG A 62 -6.94 21.43 -2.15
N THR A 63 -8.14 20.88 -2.13
CA THR A 63 -8.49 19.66 -1.42
C THR A 63 -9.14 18.65 -2.35
N LEU A 64 -9.08 17.38 -1.96
CA LEU A 64 -9.73 16.30 -2.70
C LEU A 64 -11.25 16.43 -2.63
N GLU A 65 -11.80 16.84 -1.49
CA GLU A 65 -13.23 17.04 -1.27
C GLU A 65 -13.79 18.08 -2.26
N SER A 66 -13.15 19.25 -2.35
CA SER A 66 -13.57 20.29 -3.30
C SER A 66 -13.37 19.91 -4.76
N MET A 67 -12.55 18.90 -5.06
CA MET A 67 -12.46 18.34 -6.41
C MET A 67 -13.61 17.37 -6.70
N LEU A 68 -13.94 16.51 -5.74
CA LEU A 68 -15.03 15.55 -5.84
C LEU A 68 -16.39 16.25 -5.92
N ASP A 69 -16.61 17.31 -5.14
CA ASP A 69 -17.82 18.13 -5.21
C ASP A 69 -18.01 18.70 -6.63
N ARG A 70 -16.95 19.26 -7.22
CA ARG A 70 -16.98 19.80 -8.58
C ARG A 70 -17.25 18.74 -9.65
N LEU A 71 -16.67 17.55 -9.51
CA LEU A 71 -16.94 16.43 -10.40
C LEU A 71 -18.40 15.96 -10.29
N SER A 72 -18.98 16.03 -9.09
CA SER A 72 -20.39 15.70 -8.85
C SER A 72 -21.36 16.77 -9.38
N GLU A 73 -20.97 18.04 -9.35
CA GLU A 73 -21.79 19.17 -9.81
C GLU A 73 -21.81 19.33 -11.33
N ASP A 74 -20.78 18.85 -12.03
CA ASP A 74 -20.67 18.96 -13.47
C ASP A 74 -21.78 18.13 -14.16
N ALA A 75 -22.54 18.77 -15.06
CA ALA A 75 -23.77 18.23 -15.66
C ALA A 75 -23.58 16.97 -16.54
N GLY A 76 -22.36 16.41 -16.58
CA GLY A 76 -21.99 15.18 -17.28
C GLY A 76 -22.48 13.89 -16.61
N GLY A 77 -23.11 13.96 -15.44
CA GLY A 77 -23.74 12.79 -14.81
C GLY A 77 -22.72 11.80 -14.22
N TRP A 78 -21.64 12.30 -13.62
CA TRP A 78 -20.64 11.47 -12.96
C TRP A 78 -21.22 10.82 -11.70
N GLU A 79 -21.26 9.50 -11.68
CA GLU A 79 -21.58 8.74 -10.47
C GLU A 79 -20.28 8.47 -9.70
N ILE A 80 -19.98 9.31 -8.70
CA ILE A 80 -18.83 9.10 -7.82
C ILE A 80 -19.20 8.04 -6.78
N ARG A 81 -18.61 6.86 -6.91
CA ARG A 81 -18.70 5.81 -5.88
C ARG A 81 -17.42 5.73 -5.09
N PHE A 82 -17.52 5.90 -3.79
CA PHE A 82 -16.47 5.53 -2.85
C PHE A 82 -16.48 4.01 -2.72
N VAL A 83 -15.61 3.36 -3.48
CA VAL A 83 -15.37 1.93 -3.34
C VAL A 83 -14.45 1.77 -2.13
N ALA A 84 -15.02 1.39 -1.00
CA ALA A 84 -14.22 0.89 0.11
C ALA A 84 -13.31 -0.24 -0.42
N PRO A 85 -12.08 -0.39 0.10
CA PRO A 85 -11.21 -1.51 -0.26
C PRO A 85 -12.00 -2.81 -0.21
N PRO A 86 -11.74 -3.75 -1.15
CA PRO A 86 -12.59 -4.92 -1.33
C PRO A 86 -12.80 -5.63 0.00
N THR A 87 -14.05 -5.70 0.45
CA THR A 87 -14.41 -6.51 1.61
C THR A 87 -14.34 -7.97 1.16
N SER A 88 -13.20 -8.60 1.41
CA SER A 88 -13.01 -9.97 1.00
C SER A 88 -14.01 -10.86 1.75
N LYS A 89 -15.01 -11.40 1.03
CA LYS A 89 -15.82 -12.53 1.53
C LYS A 89 -15.03 -13.83 1.57
N ALA A 90 -13.79 -13.83 1.07
CA ALA A 90 -12.89 -14.96 1.29
C ALA A 90 -12.62 -15.06 2.79
N ALA A 91 -12.92 -16.21 3.38
CA ALA A 91 -12.52 -16.50 4.73
C ALA A 91 -11.00 -16.25 4.84
N SER A 92 -10.60 -15.46 5.85
CA SER A 92 -9.20 -15.28 6.20
C SER A 92 -8.50 -16.64 6.21
N MET A 93 -7.41 -16.78 5.48
CA MET A 93 -6.69 -18.05 5.41
C MET A 93 -6.11 -18.41 6.78
N SER A 94 -6.14 -19.70 7.13
CA SER A 94 -5.44 -20.18 8.32
C SER A 94 -3.95 -19.89 8.18
N SER A 95 -3.40 -19.15 9.13
CA SER A 95 -1.99 -18.78 9.15
C SER A 95 -1.10 -20.02 9.32
N ALA A 96 -0.02 -20.13 8.55
CA ALA A 96 0.93 -21.25 8.62
C ALA A 96 1.35 -21.55 10.07
N PRO A 97 1.44 -22.81 10.51
CA PRO A 97 1.82 -23.11 11.89
C PRO A 97 3.21 -22.55 12.21
N PHE A 98 3.45 -22.21 13.49
CA PHE A 98 4.79 -21.79 13.89
C PHE A 98 5.79 -22.95 13.75
N VAL A 99 6.91 -22.65 13.11
CA VAL A 99 8.13 -23.45 13.21
C VAL A 99 9.00 -22.80 14.28
N TYR A 100 9.55 -23.60 15.20
CA TYR A 100 10.42 -23.12 16.27
C TYR A 100 11.81 -23.72 16.13
N ARG A 101 12.81 -22.93 16.50
CA ARG A 101 14.21 -23.36 16.61
C ARG A 101 14.45 -24.09 17.93
N GLU A 102 15.64 -24.66 18.05
CA GLU A 102 16.10 -25.33 19.27
C GLU A 102 16.13 -24.38 20.49
N ASP A 103 16.37 -23.09 20.27
CA ASP A 103 16.34 -22.05 21.32
C ASP A 103 14.91 -21.66 21.77
N GLY A 104 13.88 -22.27 21.20
CA GLY A 104 12.48 -22.01 21.51
C GLY A 104 11.90 -20.77 20.83
N ARG A 105 12.66 -20.05 19.99
CA ARG A 105 12.16 -18.89 19.25
C ARG A 105 11.57 -19.31 17.89
N PRO A 106 10.62 -18.53 17.34
CA PRO A 106 10.12 -18.77 15.98
C PRO A 106 11.24 -18.75 14.93
N ASP A 107 11.22 -19.72 14.04
CA ASP A 107 12.04 -19.72 12.83
C ASP A 107 11.30 -19.01 11.69
N TRP A 108 11.45 -17.69 11.59
CA TRP A 108 10.72 -16.91 10.60
C TRP A 108 11.13 -17.25 9.17
N GLY A 109 12.43 -17.50 8.93
CA GLY A 109 12.94 -17.86 7.61
C GLY A 109 12.46 -19.23 7.11
N ALA A 110 12.15 -20.17 8.01
CA ALA A 110 11.64 -21.50 7.68
C ALA A 110 10.12 -21.66 7.83
N MET A 111 9.42 -20.65 8.36
CA MET A 111 7.99 -20.76 8.70
C MET A 111 7.09 -20.95 7.48
N TRP A 112 7.46 -20.38 6.34
CA TRP A 112 6.68 -20.42 5.11
C TRP A 112 7.42 -21.18 4.01
N GLN A 113 6.72 -22.11 3.36
CA GLN A 113 7.21 -22.81 2.17
C GLN A 113 6.72 -22.14 0.87
N GLY A 114 5.85 -21.15 1.00
CA GLY A 114 5.24 -20.39 -0.08
C GLY A 114 4.20 -19.43 0.48
N PHE A 115 3.77 -18.48 -0.34
CA PHE A 115 2.74 -17.51 0.01
C PHE A 115 1.51 -17.68 -0.88
N CYS A 116 0.33 -17.42 -0.32
CA CYS A 116 -0.88 -17.28 -1.12
C CYS A 116 -0.79 -16.03 -2.01
N GLU A 117 -1.68 -15.97 -3.00
CA GLU A 117 -1.81 -14.80 -3.87
C GLU A 117 -2.13 -13.54 -3.07
N LEU A 118 -1.55 -12.40 -3.45
CA LEU A 118 -1.88 -11.12 -2.83
C LEU A 118 -3.33 -10.76 -3.12
N ALA A 119 -3.96 -10.03 -2.21
CA ALA A 119 -5.27 -9.43 -2.42
C ALA A 119 -5.28 -8.53 -3.67
N LEU A 120 -4.17 -7.82 -3.92
CA LEU A 120 -3.95 -7.03 -5.13
C LEU A 120 -4.13 -7.84 -6.44
N TYR A 121 -3.80 -9.13 -6.43
CA TYR A 121 -3.93 -10.02 -7.58
C TYR A 121 -5.18 -10.92 -7.51
N GLY A 122 -6.10 -10.66 -6.57
CA GLY A 122 -7.36 -11.40 -6.45
C GLY A 122 -7.33 -12.58 -5.46
N GLY A 123 -6.20 -12.77 -4.76
CA GLY A 123 -6.12 -13.70 -3.63
C GLY A 123 -6.90 -13.22 -2.40
N PRO A 124 -7.11 -14.07 -1.38
CA PRO A 124 -7.63 -13.62 -0.09
C PRO A 124 -6.60 -12.74 0.63
N PRO A 125 -7.04 -11.67 1.32
CA PRO A 125 -6.16 -10.88 2.16
C PRO A 125 -5.71 -11.68 3.38
N HIS A 126 -4.54 -11.32 3.90
CA HIS A 126 -3.93 -11.91 5.09
C HIS A 126 -4.83 -11.80 6.32
N ARG A 127 -5.39 -10.62 6.56
CA ARG A 127 -6.41 -10.38 7.59
C ARG A 127 -7.76 -10.13 6.94
N GLY A 128 -8.84 -10.54 7.60
CA GLY A 128 -10.17 -10.07 7.25
C GLY A 128 -10.36 -8.62 7.73
N GLU A 129 -11.24 -7.87 7.07
CA GLU A 129 -11.52 -6.47 7.41
C GLU A 129 -11.92 -6.26 8.88
N ALA A 130 -12.73 -7.17 9.44
CA ALA A 130 -13.18 -7.10 10.84
C ALA A 130 -12.06 -7.37 11.86
N ASP A 131 -10.89 -7.85 11.41
CA ASP A 131 -9.70 -8.11 12.23
C ASP A 131 -8.47 -7.41 11.61
N ALA A 132 -8.70 -6.28 10.94
CA ALA A 132 -7.63 -5.46 10.38
C ALA A 132 -6.64 -5.02 11.47
N LEU A 133 -5.36 -5.01 11.14
CA LEU A 133 -4.32 -4.61 12.09
C LEU A 133 -3.97 -3.15 11.89
N HIS A 134 -4.34 -2.34 12.87
CA HIS A 134 -4.05 -0.91 12.87
C HIS A 134 -2.82 -0.55 13.71
N ALA A 135 -2.24 0.61 13.43
CA ALA A 135 -1.32 1.24 14.39
C ALA A 135 -2.06 1.49 15.71
N VAL A 136 -1.35 1.37 16.83
CA VAL A 136 -1.95 1.54 18.16
C VAL A 136 -2.32 3.00 18.38
N GLU A 137 -3.59 3.26 18.68
CA GLU A 137 -4.05 4.57 19.12
C GLU A 137 -3.43 4.94 20.48
N ASN A 138 -2.97 6.18 20.64
CA ASN A 138 -2.31 6.67 21.85
C ASN A 138 -1.21 5.71 22.37
N PRO A 139 -0.20 5.39 21.54
CA PRO A 139 0.77 4.32 21.81
C PRO A 139 1.55 4.51 23.11
N LEU A 140 1.71 5.74 23.60
CA LEU A 140 2.40 6.01 24.86
C LEU A 140 1.61 5.58 26.10
N GLU A 141 0.30 5.35 25.97
CA GLU A 141 -0.60 5.00 27.09
C GLU A 141 -0.83 3.49 27.21
N VAL A 142 -0.49 2.72 26.17
CA VAL A 142 -0.73 1.28 26.13
C VAL A 142 0.46 0.53 26.73
N PRO A 143 0.26 -0.30 27.77
CA PRO A 143 1.35 -0.99 28.42
C PRO A 143 1.98 -2.05 27.50
N ALA A 144 3.29 -2.26 27.68
CA ALA A 144 4.02 -3.31 26.98
C ALA A 144 3.54 -4.71 27.39
N ASN A 145 3.63 -5.65 26.44
CA ASN A 145 3.47 -7.06 26.72
C ASN A 145 4.73 -7.55 27.45
N PRO A 146 4.61 -8.08 28.69
CA PRO A 146 5.79 -8.51 29.44
C PRO A 146 6.41 -9.81 28.93
N GLU A 147 5.73 -10.57 28.07
CA GLU A 147 6.18 -11.88 27.61
C GLU A 147 7.24 -11.83 26.51
N ILE A 148 7.22 -10.76 25.69
CA ILE A 148 8.09 -10.63 24.52
C ILE A 148 8.50 -9.18 24.32
N ASP A 149 9.70 -8.97 23.78
CA ASP A 149 10.02 -7.71 23.10
C ASP A 149 9.45 -7.77 21.68
N ALA A 150 8.21 -7.32 21.53
CA ALA A 150 7.48 -7.43 20.28
C ALA A 150 8.15 -6.65 19.13
N ILE A 151 8.71 -5.47 19.41
CA ILE A 151 9.37 -4.66 18.37
C ILE A 151 10.65 -5.35 17.91
N ALA A 152 11.49 -5.83 18.83
CA ALA A 152 12.70 -6.57 18.47
C ALA A 152 12.38 -7.84 17.68
N GLU A 153 11.29 -8.53 18.04
CA GLU A 153 10.86 -9.74 17.36
C GLU A 153 10.32 -9.49 15.94
N ILE A 154 9.54 -8.41 15.73
CA ILE A 154 9.12 -7.98 14.39
C ILE A 154 10.33 -7.67 13.52
N ARG A 155 11.28 -6.88 14.04
CA ARG A 155 12.50 -6.52 13.31
C ARG A 155 13.30 -7.75 12.88
N ARG A 156 13.47 -8.70 13.81
CA ARG A 156 14.15 -9.97 13.53
C ARG A 156 13.43 -10.76 12.45
N GLY A 157 12.11 -10.91 12.56
CA GLY A 157 11.33 -11.67 11.59
C GLY A 157 11.33 -11.06 10.19
N ILE A 158 11.24 -9.74 10.09
CA ILE A 158 11.37 -9.03 8.81
C ILE A 158 12.75 -9.28 8.20
N TYR A 159 13.82 -9.12 8.98
CA TYR A 159 15.17 -9.35 8.48
C TYR A 159 15.40 -10.80 8.03
N GLU A 160 14.98 -11.79 8.82
CA GLU A 160 15.17 -13.21 8.49
C GLU A 160 14.38 -13.65 7.24
N THR A 161 13.25 -13.02 6.95
CA THR A 161 12.39 -13.39 5.81
C THR A 161 12.70 -12.59 4.55
N THR A 162 13.19 -11.36 4.68
CA THR A 162 13.33 -10.43 3.54
C THR A 162 14.74 -9.91 3.33
N GLY A 163 15.60 -9.97 4.35
CA GLY A 163 16.90 -9.29 4.38
C GLY A 163 16.82 -7.78 4.60
N LEU A 164 15.62 -7.18 4.66
CA LEU A 164 15.46 -5.74 4.82
C LEU A 164 15.73 -5.32 6.26
N TYR A 165 16.47 -4.22 6.42
CA TYR A 165 16.73 -3.63 7.73
C TYR A 165 15.52 -2.86 8.23
N SER A 166 15.28 -2.91 9.54
CA SER A 166 14.20 -2.14 10.18
C SER A 166 14.61 -1.55 11.53
N GLU A 167 14.02 -0.42 11.87
CA GLU A 167 14.24 0.33 13.09
C GLU A 167 12.95 1.01 13.58
N PRO A 168 12.80 1.27 14.90
CA PRO A 168 11.69 2.07 15.40
C PRO A 168 11.62 3.42 14.69
N ALA A 169 10.43 3.81 14.24
CA ALA A 169 10.24 5.11 13.61
C ALA A 169 10.27 6.24 14.66
N ALA A 170 10.44 7.48 14.20
CA ALA A 170 10.36 8.66 15.08
C ALA A 170 8.98 8.82 15.71
N GLU A 171 7.92 8.44 14.98
CA GLU A 171 6.55 8.39 15.50
C GLU A 171 6.32 7.06 16.25
N PRO A 172 5.94 7.08 17.55
CA PRO A 172 5.63 5.86 18.29
C PRO A 172 4.51 5.04 17.66
N GLY A 173 4.55 3.72 17.83
CA GLY A 173 3.57 2.80 17.22
C GLY A 173 3.92 2.32 15.81
N TRP A 174 5.02 2.83 15.24
CA TRP A 174 5.49 2.48 13.90
C TRP A 174 6.91 1.94 13.90
N LEU A 175 7.16 1.01 12.97
CA LEU A 175 8.48 0.51 12.61
C LEU A 175 8.77 0.91 11.15
N ALA A 176 9.94 1.50 10.92
CA ALA A 176 10.42 1.82 9.58
C ALA A 176 11.26 0.65 9.04
N VAL A 177 10.87 0.12 7.90
CA VAL A 177 11.59 -0.89 7.10
C VAL A 177 12.24 -0.17 5.93
N THR A 178 13.55 -0.33 5.77
CA THR A 178 14.31 0.33 4.69
C THR A 178 14.23 -0.54 3.45
N CYS A 179 13.48 -0.09 2.45
CA CYS A 179 13.35 -0.74 1.15
C CYS A 179 14.51 -0.33 0.24
N HIS A 180 14.71 -1.07 -0.86
CA HIS A 180 15.78 -0.77 -1.82
C HIS A 180 15.52 0.45 -2.70
N SER A 181 14.28 0.95 -2.72
CA SER A 181 13.88 2.13 -3.49
C SER A 181 12.56 2.70 -2.96
N LYS A 182 12.29 3.97 -3.30
CA LYS A 182 10.99 4.62 -3.04
C LYS A 182 9.83 3.84 -3.66
N LYS A 183 10.02 3.39 -4.91
CA LYS A 183 9.05 2.57 -5.65
C LYS A 183 8.70 1.28 -4.89
N MET A 184 9.70 0.59 -4.32
CA MET A 184 9.47 -0.61 -3.52
C MET A 184 8.67 -0.29 -2.26
N ALA A 185 9.04 0.78 -1.53
CA ALA A 185 8.33 1.19 -0.32
C ALA A 185 6.86 1.54 -0.61
N ALA A 186 6.61 2.35 -1.64
CA ALA A 186 5.26 2.74 -2.05
C ALA A 186 4.40 1.55 -2.50
N TRP A 187 4.96 0.67 -3.33
CA TRP A 187 4.25 -0.51 -3.82
C TRP A 187 3.94 -1.49 -2.67
N MET A 188 4.90 -1.73 -1.78
CA MET A 188 4.68 -2.59 -0.61
C MET A 188 3.65 -1.98 0.34
N ALA A 189 3.67 -0.67 0.58
CA ALA A 189 2.68 -0.01 1.42
C ALA A 189 1.26 -0.19 0.86
N ALA A 190 1.06 0.11 -0.43
CA ALA A 190 -0.23 -0.08 -1.09
C ALA A 190 -0.70 -1.55 -1.03
N SER A 191 0.21 -2.50 -1.24
CA SER A 191 -0.10 -3.94 -1.17
C SER A 191 -0.47 -4.40 0.23
N ILE A 192 0.23 -3.92 1.27
CA ILE A 192 -0.03 -4.29 2.67
C ILE A 192 -1.37 -3.74 3.16
N ILE A 193 -1.77 -2.53 2.73
CA ILE A 193 -3.09 -1.97 3.04
C ILE A 193 -4.20 -2.89 2.53
N LEU A 194 -4.05 -3.42 1.31
CA LEU A 194 -5.01 -4.37 0.73
C LEU A 194 -5.03 -5.73 1.45
N GLU A 195 -4.02 -6.04 2.26
CA GLU A 195 -3.96 -7.22 3.13
C GLU A 195 -4.57 -6.97 4.53
N ASN A 196 -5.25 -5.82 4.72
CA ASN A 196 -5.87 -5.36 5.95
C ASN A 196 -4.88 -5.17 7.11
N VAL A 197 -3.73 -4.57 6.81
CA VAL A 197 -2.76 -4.08 7.80
C VAL A 197 -2.40 -2.65 7.44
N ASP A 198 -2.40 -1.75 8.42
CA ASP A 198 -1.97 -0.37 8.18
C ASP A 198 -0.56 -0.34 7.60
N ALA A 199 -0.33 0.51 6.62
CA ALA A 199 0.99 0.81 6.10
C ALA A 199 1.02 2.24 5.54
N ARG A 200 2.20 2.83 5.54
CA ARG A 200 2.48 4.09 4.84
C ARG A 200 3.93 4.07 4.37
N CYS A 201 4.29 4.97 3.48
CA CYS A 201 5.67 5.13 3.04
C CYS A 201 6.13 6.59 3.21
N ASP A 202 7.41 6.75 3.50
CA ASP A 202 8.13 8.01 3.49
C ASP A 202 9.46 7.75 2.79
N GLU A 203 9.65 8.29 1.58
CA GLU A 203 10.80 8.00 0.74
C GLU A 203 10.98 6.47 0.52
N GLU A 204 12.15 5.93 0.84
CA GLU A 204 12.47 4.49 0.78
C GLU A 204 12.06 3.73 2.07
N ARG A 205 11.38 4.38 3.00
CA ARG A 205 10.97 3.78 4.28
C ARG A 205 9.52 3.34 4.20
N LEU A 206 9.29 2.03 4.31
CA LEU A 206 7.98 1.44 4.55
C LEU A 206 7.70 1.45 6.05
N LEU A 207 6.63 2.10 6.48
CA LEU A 207 6.20 2.12 7.88
C LEU A 207 5.07 1.12 8.09
N VAL A 208 5.25 0.24 9.08
CA VAL A 208 4.25 -0.75 9.51
C VAL A 208 4.00 -0.66 11.02
N PRO A 209 2.82 -1.06 11.51
CA PRO A 209 2.50 -1.08 12.93
C PRO A 209 3.52 -1.89 13.73
N ALA A 210 4.04 -1.31 14.80
CA ALA A 210 4.84 -2.03 15.78
C ALA A 210 4.70 -1.37 17.15
N HIS A 211 4.32 -2.16 18.13
CA HIS A 211 4.12 -1.66 19.48
C HIS A 211 4.53 -2.72 20.52
N PRO A 212 5.09 -2.34 21.68
CA PRO A 212 5.49 -3.30 22.71
C PRO A 212 4.34 -4.16 23.24
N SER A 213 3.08 -3.74 23.08
CA SER A 213 1.89 -4.50 23.51
C SER A 213 1.50 -5.66 22.58
N PHE A 214 2.10 -5.75 21.39
CA PHE A 214 1.73 -6.75 20.39
C PHE A 214 1.98 -8.18 20.89
N ARG A 215 1.09 -9.11 20.52
CA ARG A 215 1.18 -10.53 20.88
C ARG A 215 1.86 -11.31 19.77
N LEU A 216 2.72 -12.26 20.16
CA LEU A 216 3.53 -13.04 19.22
C LEU A 216 2.69 -13.71 18.13
N LYS A 217 1.63 -14.41 18.54
CA LYS A 217 0.79 -15.22 17.65
C LYS A 217 -0.17 -14.41 16.79
N ASN A 218 -0.39 -13.13 17.12
CA ASN A 218 -1.36 -12.27 16.46
C ASN A 218 -0.65 -11.15 15.70
N GLU A 219 -0.44 -9.99 16.34
CA GLU A 219 0.03 -8.79 15.67
C GLU A 219 1.47 -8.96 15.15
N VAL A 220 2.40 -9.48 15.96
CA VAL A 220 3.81 -9.68 15.57
C VAL A 220 3.90 -10.55 14.32
N LYS A 221 3.26 -11.73 14.36
CA LYS A 221 3.23 -12.65 13.22
C LYS A 221 2.61 -12.00 12.00
N SER A 222 1.51 -11.26 12.15
CA SER A 222 0.83 -10.65 11.01
C SER A 222 1.70 -9.63 10.31
N VAL A 223 2.37 -8.74 11.05
CA VAL A 223 3.28 -7.74 10.46
C VAL A 223 4.39 -8.45 9.67
N ILE A 224 5.06 -9.44 10.27
CA ILE A 224 6.13 -10.19 9.59
C ILE A 224 5.58 -10.89 8.34
N THR A 225 4.41 -11.52 8.42
CA THR A 225 3.80 -12.25 7.30
C THR A 225 3.54 -11.34 6.12
N VAL A 226 2.88 -10.19 6.32
CA VAL A 226 2.51 -9.30 5.21
C VAL A 226 3.72 -8.64 4.58
N VAL A 227 4.73 -8.26 5.37
CA VAL A 227 5.99 -7.74 4.84
C VAL A 227 6.73 -8.81 4.03
N ALA A 228 6.83 -10.04 4.54
CA ALA A 228 7.46 -11.15 3.83
C ALA A 228 6.72 -11.50 2.53
N LYS A 229 5.39 -11.58 2.58
CA LYS A 229 4.52 -11.86 1.43
C LYS A 229 4.68 -10.80 0.33
N CYS A 230 4.58 -9.52 0.69
CA CYS A 230 4.71 -8.43 -0.28
C CYS A 230 6.13 -8.33 -0.84
N ASN A 231 7.17 -8.49 -0.01
CA ASN A 231 8.55 -8.49 -0.48
C ASN A 231 8.81 -9.66 -1.46
N HIS A 232 8.32 -10.85 -1.16
CA HIS A 232 8.43 -12.00 -2.07
C HIS A 232 7.82 -11.69 -3.44
N TYR A 233 6.60 -11.14 -3.47
CA TYR A 233 5.94 -10.75 -4.71
C TYR A 233 6.70 -9.66 -5.47
N TRP A 234 7.19 -8.64 -4.76
CA TRP A 234 8.01 -7.59 -5.34
C TRP A 234 9.24 -8.18 -6.05
N GLN A 235 10.00 -9.04 -5.36
CA GLN A 235 11.20 -9.66 -5.93
C GLN A 235 10.87 -10.57 -7.13
N ALA A 236 9.83 -11.38 -7.01
CA ALA A 236 9.48 -12.37 -8.02
C ALA A 236 8.87 -11.76 -9.30
N HIS A 237 8.12 -10.66 -9.18
CA HIS A 237 7.27 -10.19 -10.28
C HIS A 237 7.52 -8.73 -10.69
N ILE A 238 8.01 -7.88 -9.79
CA ILE A 238 8.18 -6.44 -10.08
C ILE A 238 9.64 -6.10 -10.35
N ALA A 239 10.55 -6.47 -9.44
CA ALA A 239 11.98 -6.21 -9.59
C ALA A 239 12.57 -6.98 -10.79
N ALA A 240 12.18 -8.25 -10.98
CA ALA A 240 12.63 -9.06 -12.10
C ALA A 240 12.13 -8.55 -13.47
N GLY A 241 10.99 -7.86 -13.51
CA GLY A 241 10.43 -7.28 -14.73
C GLY A 241 11.13 -5.98 -15.19
N GLY A 242 11.98 -5.38 -14.35
CA GLY A 242 12.73 -4.15 -14.67
C GLY A 242 14.15 -4.38 -15.20
N ALA A 243 14.61 -5.63 -15.31
CA ALA A 243 15.96 -5.99 -15.78
C ALA A 243 16.03 -6.34 -17.28
N ALA A 244 14.94 -6.11 -18.03
CA ALA A 244 14.90 -6.24 -19.48
C ALA A 244 14.73 -4.86 -20.11
N GLU A 245 15.84 -4.10 -20.17
CA GLU A 245 16.03 -2.99 -21.10
C GLU A 245 17.43 -3.08 -21.72
#